data_AF-A0A074WJC7-F1
#
_entry.id   AF-A0A074WJC7-F1
#
_cell.length_a   1.000
_cell.length_b   1.000
_cell.length_c   1.000
_cell.angle_alpha   90.00
_cell.angle_beta   90.00
_cell.angle_gamma   90.00
#
_symmetry.space_group_name_H-M   'P 1'
#
loop_
_entity.id
_entity.type
_entity.pdbx_description
1 polymer ?
#
loop_
_entity_poly.entity_id
_entity_poly.type
_entity_poly.pdbx_seq_one_letter_code
_entity_poly.pdbx_strand_id
1 'polypeptide(L)'
;MAPPSQLAIATSAVNRLVKEEASYHKELEQQQARIEKLKQASSDEENAEWNLKQEVRGSNQSLSGQNIDNVQNRALDETKAMFPQLRNRIQESLAKLEHQLEQGEQNSPEETSKAKEAVASAKNAINESS
;
A
#
# COMPACT_ATOMS: atom_id res chain seq x y z
N MET A 1 8.07 -28.53 -16.18
CA MET A 1 6.78 -28.01 -15.70
C MET A 1 6.07 -27.36 -16.87
N ALA A 2 4.75 -27.51 -16.99
CA ALA A 2 3.99 -26.80 -18.02
C ALA A 2 3.96 -25.29 -17.70
N PRO A 3 3.89 -24.40 -18.71
CA PRO A 3 3.72 -22.98 -18.49
C PRO A 3 2.36 -22.69 -17.82
N PRO A 4 2.26 -21.64 -16.99
CA PRO A 4 1.00 -21.26 -16.35
C PRO A 4 -0.02 -20.80 -17.41
N SER A 5 -1.30 -21.05 -17.13
CA SER A 5 -2.41 -20.59 -17.97
C SER A 5 -2.52 -19.06 -17.96
N GLN A 6 -3.19 -18.51 -18.97
CA GLN A 6 -3.47 -17.06 -19.01
C GLN A 6 -4.32 -16.62 -17.81
N LEU A 7 -5.28 -17.45 -17.36
CA LEU A 7 -6.07 -17.19 -16.18
C LEU A 7 -5.22 -17.17 -14.90
N ALA A 8 -4.30 -18.12 -14.75
CA ALA A 8 -3.39 -18.16 -13.61
C ALA A 8 -2.45 -16.94 -13.60
N ILE A 9 -1.97 -16.49 -14.76
CA ILE A 9 -1.14 -15.29 -14.90
C ILE A 9 -1.95 -14.04 -14.50
N ALA A 10 -3.15 -13.86 -15.04
CA ALA A 10 -4.01 -12.72 -14.72
C ALA A 10 -4.39 -12.69 -13.23
N THR A 11 -4.75 -13.85 -12.66
CA THR A 11 -5.04 -14.02 -11.22
C THR A 11 -3.85 -13.61 -10.37
N SER A 12 -2.65 -14.05 -10.75
CA SER A 12 -1.42 -13.72 -10.03
C SER A 12 -1.08 -12.23 -10.09
N ALA A 13 -1.35 -11.57 -11.23
CA ALA A 13 -1.15 -10.14 -11.38
C ALA A 13 -2.07 -9.33 -10.44
N VAL A 14 -3.37 -9.64 -10.43
CA VAL A 14 -4.35 -9.01 -9.53
C VAL A 14 -3.94 -9.20 -8.06
N ASN A 15 -3.62 -10.43 -7.65
CA ASN A 15 -3.23 -10.72 -6.28
C ASN A 15 -1.97 -9.96 -5.83
N ARG A 16 -1.01 -9.73 -6.72
CA ARG A 16 0.20 -8.94 -6.40
C ARG A 16 -0.16 -7.47 -6.17
N LEU A 17 -0.97 -6.89 -7.05
CA LEU A 17 -1.35 -5.49 -6.95
C LEU A 17 -2.21 -5.22 -5.71
N VAL A 18 -3.15 -6.13 -5.37
CA VAL A 18 -3.95 -6.02 -4.14
C VAL A 18 -3.06 -6.08 -2.89
N LYS A 19 -2.05 -6.96 -2.88
CA LYS A 19 -1.08 -7.02 -1.78
C LYS A 19 -0.20 -5.77 -1.68
N GLU A 20 0.18 -5.21 -2.83
CA GLU A 20 0.91 -3.96 -2.89
C GLU A 20 0.07 -2.81 -2.32
N GLU A 21 -1.22 -2.71 -2.66
CA GLU A 21 -2.13 -1.70 -2.11
C GLU A 21 -2.29 -1.84 -0.60
N ALA A 22 -2.49 -3.07 -0.12
CA ALA A 22 -2.55 -3.35 1.32
C ALA A 22 -1.23 -2.98 2.04
N SER A 23 -0.08 -3.18 1.39
CA SER A 23 1.21 -2.79 1.95
C SER A 23 1.33 -1.27 2.10
N TYR A 24 0.91 -0.51 1.09
CA TYR A 24 0.92 0.96 1.16
C TYR A 24 -0.06 1.50 2.21
N HIS A 25 -1.22 0.87 2.41
CA HIS A 25 -2.14 1.24 3.49
C HIS A 25 -1.52 1.03 4.87
N LYS A 26 -0.85 -0.11 5.06
CA LYS A 26 -0.12 -0.39 6.30
C LYS A 26 1.01 0.60 6.53
N GLU A 27 1.71 1.00 5.48
CA GLU A 27 2.75 2.03 5.56
C GLU A 27 2.16 3.39 5.97
N LEU A 28 1.03 3.81 5.37
CA LEU A 28 0.34 5.02 5.78
C LEU A 28 -0.09 5.00 7.25
N GLU A 29 -0.65 3.88 7.72
CA GLU A 29 -1.05 3.71 9.12
C GLU A 29 0.14 3.88 10.07
N GLN A 30 1.28 3.26 9.73
CA GLN A 30 2.51 3.36 10.51
C GLN A 30 3.09 4.78 10.52
N GLN A 31 3.12 5.45 9.37
CA GLN A 31 3.56 6.84 9.25
C GLN A 31 2.66 7.78 10.05
N GLN A 32 1.33 7.59 9.98
CA GLN A 32 0.36 8.39 10.71
C GLN A 32 0.49 8.21 12.23
N ALA A 33 0.65 6.96 12.69
CA ALA A 33 0.88 6.66 14.11
C ALA A 33 2.21 7.25 14.62
N ARG A 34 3.26 7.28 13.79
CA ARG A 34 4.54 7.92 14.14
C ARG A 34 4.38 9.43 14.31
N ILE A 35 3.68 10.08 13.39
CA ILE A 35 3.40 11.53 13.46
C ILE A 35 2.56 11.86 14.70
N GLU A 36 1.55 11.05 15.02
CA GLU A 36 0.74 11.26 16.20
C GLU A 36 1.57 11.18 17.49
N LYS A 37 2.43 10.18 17.62
CA LYS A 37 3.35 10.06 18.77
C LYS A 37 4.29 11.27 18.89
N LEU A 38 4.77 11.81 17.77
CA LEU A 38 5.65 12.99 17.78
C LEU A 38 4.90 14.27 18.14
N LYS A 39 3.65 14.42 17.71
CA LYS A 39 2.77 15.52 18.13
C LYS A 39 2.47 15.47 19.63
N GLN A 40 2.20 14.28 20.17
CA GLN A 40 2.00 14.07 21.60
C GLN A 40 3.29 14.36 22.39
N ALA A 41 4.43 13.84 21.95
CA ALA A 41 5.72 14.09 22.57
C ALA A 41 6.15 15.58 22.52
N SER A 42 5.74 16.32 21.48
CA SER A 42 5.99 17.77 21.37
C SER A 42 5.06 18.61 22.24
N SER A 43 3.98 18.03 22.77
CA SER A 43 3.07 18.68 23.72
C SER A 43 3.55 18.53 25.18
N ASP A 44 4.43 17.56 25.44
CA ASP A 44 5.17 17.38 26.70
C ASP A 44 6.59 17.97 26.54
N GLU A 45 6.75 19.27 26.81
CA GLU A 45 7.96 20.09 26.56
C GLU A 45 9.29 19.46 27.07
N GLU A 46 9.26 18.58 28.07
CA GLU A 46 10.46 18.02 28.70
C GLU A 46 11.05 16.79 27.97
N ASN A 47 10.28 16.10 27.12
CA ASN A 47 10.69 14.82 26.51
C ASN A 47 11.01 14.92 24.99
N ALA A 48 10.58 16.01 24.35
CA ALA A 48 10.81 16.26 22.92
C ALA A 48 12.29 16.49 22.59
N GLU A 49 13.02 17.23 23.44
CA GLU A 49 14.43 17.57 23.17
C GLU A 49 15.37 16.36 23.33
N TRP A 50 15.11 15.47 24.28
CA TRP A 50 15.99 14.33 24.55
C TRP A 50 15.93 13.26 23.45
N ASN A 51 14.73 12.95 22.94
CA ASN A 51 14.55 11.96 21.87
C ASN A 51 15.12 12.45 20.52
N LEU A 52 14.98 13.74 20.19
CA LEU A 52 15.61 14.32 18.99
C LEU A 52 17.14 14.22 19.06
N LYS A 53 17.73 14.46 20.22
CA LYS A 53 19.18 14.50 20.42
C LYS A 53 19.84 13.13 20.34
N GLN A 54 19.09 12.05 20.56
CA GLN A 54 19.59 10.68 20.39
C GLN A 54 19.54 10.23 18.92
N GLU A 55 18.51 10.61 18.16
CA GLU A 55 18.39 10.27 16.74
C GLU A 55 19.28 11.16 15.84
N VAL A 56 19.52 12.42 16.23
CA VAL A 56 20.33 13.40 15.45
C VAL A 56 21.84 13.29 15.74
N ARG A 57 22.29 12.61 16.80
CA ARG A 57 23.74 12.55 17.14
C ARG A 57 24.62 11.86 16.09
N GLY A 58 24.04 11.19 15.09
CA GLY A 58 24.74 10.63 13.93
C GLY A 58 24.68 11.48 12.65
N SER A 59 23.92 12.58 12.62
CA SER A 59 23.75 13.43 11.44
C SER A 59 23.95 14.90 11.81
N ASN A 60 24.95 15.53 11.21
CA ASN A 60 25.35 16.93 11.44
C ASN A 60 24.34 17.95 10.86
N GLN A 61 23.04 17.71 11.04
CA GLN A 61 21.97 18.63 10.65
C GLN A 61 20.94 18.66 11.77
N SER A 62 21.04 19.70 12.61
CA SER A 62 20.01 20.01 13.60
C SER A 62 18.73 20.43 12.86
N LEU A 63 17.78 19.50 12.74
CA LEU A 63 16.43 19.78 12.27
C LEU A 63 15.59 20.06 13.52
N SER A 64 15.16 21.31 13.71
CA SER A 64 14.19 21.69 14.75
C SER A 64 12.89 20.88 14.61
N GLY A 65 12.11 20.71 15.69
CA GLY A 65 10.88 19.89 15.68
C GLY A 65 9.90 20.23 14.53
N GLN A 66 9.80 21.51 14.14
CA GLN A 66 9.03 21.96 12.98
C GLN A 66 9.51 21.36 11.64
N ASN A 67 10.81 21.09 11.49
CA ASN A 67 11.35 20.48 10.28
C ASN A 67 11.02 18.98 10.19
N ILE A 68 10.87 18.29 11.31
CA ILE A 68 10.58 16.84 11.34
C ILE A 68 9.11 16.56 11.00
N ASP A 69 8.19 17.40 11.47
CA ASP A 69 6.77 17.30 11.11
C ASP A 69 6.56 17.55 9.62
N ASN A 70 7.25 18.55 9.05
CA ASN A 70 7.16 18.84 7.61
C ASN A 70 7.70 17.68 6.74
N VAL A 71 8.80 17.06 7.15
CA VAL A 71 9.39 15.91 6.43
C VAL A 71 8.46 14.70 6.48
N GLN A 72 7.84 14.41 7.62
CA GLN A 72 6.97 13.24 7.73
C GLN A 72 5.60 13.44 7.07
N ASN A 73 5.03 14.64 7.11
CA ASN A 73 3.82 14.94 6.33
C ASN A 73 4.11 14.82 4.83
N ARG A 74 5.30 15.23 4.37
CA ARG A 74 5.70 15.01 2.99
C ARG A 74 5.83 13.53 2.64
N ALA A 75 6.40 12.70 3.51
CA ALA A 75 6.46 11.25 3.29
C ALA A 75 5.05 10.63 3.19
N LEU A 76 4.11 11.06 4.05
CA LEU A 76 2.70 10.66 3.94
C LEU A 76 2.10 11.04 2.59
N ASP A 77 2.33 12.28 2.13
CA ASP A 77 1.78 12.76 0.87
C ASP A 77 2.37 12.02 -0.33
N GLU A 78 3.67 11.70 -0.29
CA GLU A 78 4.35 10.88 -1.29
C GLU A 78 3.75 9.46 -1.34
N THR A 79 3.50 8.81 -0.19
CA THR A 79 2.82 7.51 -0.14
C THR A 79 1.37 7.62 -0.63
N LYS A 80 0.61 8.65 -0.24
CA LYS A 80 -0.76 8.90 -0.71
C LYS A 80 -0.82 9.07 -2.23
N ALA A 81 0.17 9.73 -2.81
CA ALA A 81 0.25 9.95 -4.26
C ALA A 81 0.46 8.65 -5.06
N MET A 82 0.87 7.55 -4.41
CA MET A 82 1.02 6.24 -5.08
C MET A 82 -0.33 5.53 -5.29
N PHE A 83 -1.35 5.80 -4.47
CA PHE A 83 -2.63 5.06 -4.56
C PHE A 83 -3.38 5.26 -5.87
N PRO A 84 -3.51 6.48 -6.45
CA PRO A 84 -4.26 6.66 -7.69
C PRO A 84 -3.72 5.78 -8.83
N GLN A 85 -2.41 5.76 -9.04
CA GLN A 85 -1.80 4.94 -10.09
C GLN A 85 -1.93 3.44 -9.78
N LEU A 86 -1.83 3.03 -8.51
CA LEU A 86 -1.96 1.64 -8.13
C LEU A 86 -3.38 1.13 -8.32
N ARG A 87 -4.39 1.92 -7.96
CA ARG A 87 -5.81 1.61 -8.19
C ARG A 87 -6.14 1.49 -9.66
N ASN A 88 -5.64 2.39 -10.49
CA ASN A 88 -5.79 2.28 -11.95
C ASN A 88 -5.22 0.95 -12.47
N ARG A 89 -4.02 0.55 -12.00
CA ARG A 89 -3.42 -0.73 -12.36
C ARG A 89 -4.24 -1.93 -11.88
N ILE A 90 -4.81 -1.86 -10.68
CA ILE A 90 -5.71 -2.90 -10.16
C ILE A 90 -6.96 -3.00 -11.05
N GLN A 91 -7.59 -1.88 -11.40
CA GLN A 91 -8.77 -1.85 -12.28
C GLN A 91 -8.46 -2.43 -13.66
N GLU A 92 -7.34 -2.06 -14.27
CA GLU A 92 -6.91 -2.61 -15.56
C GLU A 92 -6.64 -4.12 -15.49
N SER A 93 -5.95 -4.59 -14.45
CA SER A 93 -5.69 -6.01 -14.24
C SER A 93 -6.96 -6.80 -13.90
N LEU A 94 -7.90 -6.19 -13.18
CA LEU A 94 -9.20 -6.76 -12.88
C LEU A 94 -10.02 -6.97 -14.15
N ALA A 95 -10.09 -5.96 -15.02
CA ALA A 95 -10.79 -6.06 -16.30
C ALA A 95 -10.21 -7.19 -17.18
N LYS A 96 -8.88 -7.36 -17.20
CA LYS A 96 -8.21 -8.46 -17.91
C LYS A 96 -8.57 -9.83 -17.30
N LEU A 97 -8.63 -9.94 -15.98
CA LEU A 97 -9.00 -11.17 -15.29
C LEU A 97 -10.47 -11.54 -15.54
N GLU A 98 -11.37 -10.58 -15.48
CA GLU A 98 -12.79 -10.77 -15.78
C GLU A 98 -12.99 -11.20 -17.24
N HIS A 99 -12.28 -10.57 -18.19
CA HIS A 99 -12.30 -10.99 -19.58
C HIS A 99 -11.82 -12.45 -19.77
N GLN A 100 -10.75 -12.86 -19.07
CA GLN A 100 -10.26 -14.23 -19.14
C GLN A 100 -11.24 -15.25 -18.56
N LEU A 101 -12.03 -14.85 -17.55
CA LEU A 101 -13.11 -15.66 -16.98
C LEU A 101 -14.28 -15.83 -17.96
N GLU A 102 -14.62 -14.77 -18.71
CA GLU A 102 -15.67 -14.80 -19.73
C GLU A 102 -15.30 -15.67 -20.93
N GLN A 103 -14.04 -15.67 -21.35
CA GLN A 103 -13.58 -16.47 -22.49
C GLN A 103 -13.74 -17.98 -22.25
N GLY A 104 -13.80 -18.44 -20.99
CA GLY A 104 -14.22 -19.80 -20.63
C GLY A 104 -13.38 -20.97 -21.17
N GLU A 105 -12.35 -20.73 -21.97
CA GLU A 105 -11.55 -21.79 -22.59
C GLU A 105 -10.62 -22.46 -21.57
N GLN A 106 -10.78 -23.78 -21.39
CA GLN A 106 -9.82 -24.71 -20.77
C GLN A 106 -9.35 -24.37 -19.34
N ASN A 107 -10.00 -23.45 -18.64
CA ASN A 107 -9.66 -23.14 -17.26
C ASN A 107 -10.12 -24.27 -16.33
N SER A 108 -9.23 -24.73 -15.46
CA SER A 108 -9.61 -25.71 -14.46
C SER A 108 -10.63 -25.09 -13.46
N PRO A 109 -11.47 -25.92 -12.81
CA PRO A 109 -12.37 -25.44 -11.76
C PRO A 109 -11.60 -24.73 -10.61
N GLU A 110 -10.41 -25.21 -10.30
CA GLU A 110 -9.55 -24.64 -9.26
C GLU A 110 -9.04 -23.24 -9.65
N GLU A 111 -8.53 -23.06 -10.87
CA GLU A 111 -8.09 -21.74 -11.36
C GLU A 111 -9.27 -20.76 -11.43
N THR A 112 -10.45 -21.25 -11.85
CA THR A 112 -11.67 -20.45 -11.89
C THR A 112 -12.09 -19.98 -10.50
N SER A 113 -11.99 -20.84 -9.47
CA SER A 113 -12.27 -20.45 -8.08
C SER A 113 -11.30 -19.38 -7.60
N LYS A 114 -9.99 -19.59 -7.80
CA LYS A 114 -8.94 -18.64 -7.40
C LYS A 114 -9.07 -17.29 -8.10
N ALA A 115 -9.44 -17.30 -9.38
CA ALA A 115 -9.70 -16.08 -10.14
C ALA A 115 -10.89 -15.30 -9.57
N LYS A 116 -11.99 -15.97 -9.21
CA LYS A 116 -13.16 -15.32 -8.59
C LYS A 116 -12.84 -14.72 -7.22
N GLU A 117 -12.04 -15.41 -6.41
CA GLU A 117 -11.54 -14.89 -5.12
C GLU A 117 -10.67 -13.64 -5.31
N ALA A 118 -9.79 -13.64 -6.33
CA ALA A 118 -8.97 -12.49 -6.67
C ALA A 118 -9.81 -11.30 -7.16
N VAL A 119 -10.87 -11.54 -7.95
CA VAL A 119 -11.85 -10.52 -8.36
C VAL A 119 -12.52 -9.90 -7.14
N ALA A 120 -13.02 -10.72 -6.21
CA ALA A 120 -13.66 -10.23 -5.00
C ALA A 120 -12.69 -9.40 -4.14
N SER A 121 -11.45 -9.89 -3.96
CA SER A 121 -10.42 -9.20 -3.18
C SER A 121 -10.05 -7.84 -3.80
N ALA A 122 -9.91 -7.77 -5.13
CA ALA A 122 -9.62 -6.53 -5.82
C ALA A 122 -10.77 -5.50 -5.73
N LYS A 123 -12.03 -5.97 -5.85
CA LYS A 123 -13.21 -5.10 -5.68
C LYS A 123 -13.28 -4.53 -4.26
N ASN A 124 -13.00 -5.35 -3.25
CA ASN A 124 -12.93 -4.88 -1.87
C ASN A 124 -11.82 -3.84 -1.69
N ALA A 125 -10.62 -4.10 -2.22
CA ALA A 125 -9.49 -3.18 -2.09
C ALA A 125 -9.77 -1.80 -2.73
N ILE A 126 -10.43 -1.77 -3.88
CA ILE A 126 -10.89 -0.52 -4.52
C ILE A 126 -11.95 0.22 -3.67
N ASN A 127 -12.89 -0.53 -3.09
CA ASN A 127 -14.03 0.04 -2.34
C ASN A 127 -13.65 0.54 -0.94
N GLU A 128 -12.86 -0.23 -0.18
CA GLU A 128 -12.42 0.14 1.18
C GLU A 128 -11.50 1.36 1.20
N SER A 129 -10.93 1.69 0.04
CA SER A 129 -9.98 2.79 -0.11
C SER A 129 -10.62 4.07 -0.68
N SER A 130 -11.91 4.04 -1.03
CA SER A 130 -12.65 5.16 -1.64
C SER A 130 -13.28 6.11 -0.62
#